data_AF-A0A1R2B9I7-F1
#
_entry.id   AF-A0A1R2B9I7-F1
#
_cell.length_a   1.000
_cell.length_b   1.000
_cell.length_c   1.000
_cell.angle_alpha   90.00
_cell.angle_beta   90.00
_cell.angle_gamma   90.00
#
_symmetry.space_group_name_H-M   'P 1'
#
loop_
_entity.id
_entity.type
_entity.pdbx_description
1 polymer ?
#
loop_
_entity_poly.entity_id
_entity_poly.type
_entity_poly.pdbx_seq_one_letter_code
_entity_poly.pdbx_strand_id
1 'polypeptide(L)'
;MDFNLTSEQEEILVNFQAITDNWDLNFALDTLTRCDWDLQRATSETLSYARMQESPLENYQEISYIPAPEPVQMQTARPAVNEKKGFFSKVRALFSELVPSQLPLISPAADDFQRLVGSFASQYKPKFGNKMLMQMLEEAKNTKKMLLMYIHCDEVPIEYIKEVFCNELSAMIINQYYIAWGVFQDSTEGRVAEQVLKATGFPCLAAVKVDDPSRPVVLEKLEGQHPCEKIIEFLSRNYVSRPVIAYRNRALEEERKIRAKQEKELKEAERLHLHREMEERKKKEEEQKRILDEKLEKEKEENEKKRKMMEIGDEPVDGEIACLSFRLPNGSKIERKFDKNRQVKVLYDYLEAQGLKNFEVLYGFPAVVLGNKNATLEESGLYPKALVIVRNA
;
A
#
# COMPACT_ATOMS: atom_id res chain seq x y z
N MET A 1 34.92 33.13 -5.23
CA MET A 1 35.46 33.14 -6.61
C MET A 1 34.25 33.08 -7.52
N ASP A 2 34.00 34.11 -8.31
CA ASP A 2 32.90 34.12 -9.26
C ASP A 2 33.35 33.29 -10.48
N PHE A 3 32.92 32.03 -10.52
CA PHE A 3 33.17 31.17 -11.67
C PHE A 3 32.17 31.56 -12.76
N ASN A 4 32.61 32.33 -13.75
CA ASN A 4 31.83 32.60 -14.95
C ASN A 4 31.75 31.30 -15.77
N LEU A 5 30.75 30.47 -15.46
CA LEU A 5 30.45 29.25 -16.19
C LEU A 5 29.51 29.56 -17.35
N THR A 6 29.64 28.84 -18.46
CA THR A 6 28.63 28.87 -19.52
C THR A 6 27.38 28.10 -19.10
N SER A 7 26.23 28.38 -19.71
CA SER A 7 24.98 27.65 -19.41
C SER A 7 25.10 26.14 -19.59
N GLU A 8 25.95 25.69 -20.51
CA GLU A 8 26.24 24.27 -20.75
C GLU A 8 27.09 23.67 -19.62
N GLN A 9 28.06 24.42 -19.11
CA GLN A 9 28.89 24.03 -17.98
C GLN A 9 28.07 23.97 -16.67
N GLU A 10 27.14 24.89 -16.46
CA GLU A 10 26.23 24.83 -15.31
C GLU A 10 25.36 23.57 -15.34
N GLU A 11 24.85 23.18 -16.51
CA GLU A 11 24.05 21.96 -16.67
C GLU A 11 24.90 20.70 -16.40
N ILE A 12 26.12 20.65 -16.93
CA ILE A 12 27.06 19.54 -16.70
C ILE A 12 27.44 19.44 -15.21
N LEU A 13 27.64 20.57 -14.53
CA LEU A 13 27.95 20.61 -13.10
C LEU A 13 26.80 20.03 -12.27
N VAL A 14 25.56 20.46 -12.53
CA VAL A 14 24.37 19.95 -11.83
C VAL A 14 24.21 18.45 -12.06
N ASN A 15 24.38 17.99 -13.31
CA ASN A 15 24.29 16.56 -13.65
C ASN A 15 25.41 15.74 -12.99
N PHE A 16 26.63 16.26 -12.94
CA PHE A 16 27.76 15.61 -12.29
C PHE A 16 27.54 15.46 -10.77
N GLN A 17 27.07 16.53 -10.10
CA GLN A 17 26.76 16.50 -8.67
C GLN A 17 25.62 15.52 -8.37
N ALA A 18 24.59 15.47 -9.23
CA ALA A 18 23.47 14.54 -9.09
C ALA A 18 23.87 13.06 -9.28
N ILE A 19 24.80 12.76 -10.19
CA ILE A 19 25.25 11.38 -10.47
C ILE A 19 26.25 10.87 -9.43
N THR A 20 27.16 11.74 -8.98
CA THR A 20 28.22 11.36 -8.03
C THR A 20 27.80 11.49 -6.57
N ASP A 21 26.65 12.09 -6.30
CA ASP A 21 26.17 12.50 -4.96
C ASP A 21 27.21 13.32 -4.18
N ASN A 22 28.11 14.00 -4.91
CA ASN A 22 29.14 14.87 -4.37
C ASN A 22 28.81 16.33 -4.70
N TRP A 23 28.36 17.06 -3.69
CA TRP A 23 27.89 18.43 -3.78
C TRP A 23 28.95 19.48 -3.41
N ASP A 24 30.21 19.07 -3.22
CA ASP A 24 31.33 20.00 -3.04
C ASP A 24 31.63 20.69 -4.38
N LEU A 25 31.33 21.99 -4.44
CA LEU A 25 31.49 22.81 -5.63
C LEU A 25 32.95 22.87 -6.10
N ASN A 26 33.92 22.94 -5.18
CA ASN A 26 35.32 23.03 -5.55
C ASN A 26 35.83 21.70 -6.12
N PHE A 27 35.43 20.58 -5.50
CA PHE A 27 35.76 19.25 -6.00
C PHE A 27 35.12 18.98 -7.36
N ALA A 28 33.84 19.35 -7.53
CA ALA A 28 33.12 19.16 -8.78
C ALA A 28 33.71 20.01 -9.91
N LEU A 29 34.03 21.28 -9.64
CA LEU A 29 34.67 22.15 -10.62
C LEU A 29 36.08 21.69 -10.98
N ASP A 30 36.90 21.25 -10.00
CA ASP A 30 38.24 20.70 -10.28
C ASP A 30 38.16 19.44 -11.15
N THR A 31 37.27 18.51 -10.80
CA THR A 31 37.12 17.23 -11.51
C THR A 31 36.57 17.44 -12.93
N LEU A 32 35.56 18.30 -13.08
CA LEU A 32 35.00 18.63 -14.40
C LEU A 32 35.98 19.40 -15.27
N THR A 33 36.74 20.35 -14.69
CA THR A 33 37.77 21.07 -15.43
C THR A 33 38.89 20.13 -15.87
N ARG A 34 39.30 19.17 -15.03
CA ARG A 34 40.31 18.16 -15.38
C ARG A 34 39.83 17.17 -16.45
N CYS A 35 38.52 16.93 -16.52
CA CYS A 35 37.91 16.03 -17.49
C CYS A 35 37.40 16.75 -18.74
N ASP A 36 37.83 17.99 -18.99
CA ASP A 36 37.39 18.82 -20.12
C ASP A 36 35.85 18.94 -20.23
N TRP A 37 35.17 18.98 -19.08
CA TRP A 37 33.70 18.99 -18.95
C TRP A 37 32.98 17.76 -19.55
N ASP A 38 33.69 16.65 -19.78
CA ASP A 38 33.08 15.36 -20.14
C ASP A 38 32.44 14.70 -18.92
N LEU A 39 31.11 14.74 -18.87
CA LEU A 39 30.31 14.18 -17.77
C LEU A 39 30.55 12.68 -17.56
N GLN A 40 30.67 11.88 -18.63
CA GLN A 40 30.82 10.44 -18.52
C GLN A 40 32.20 10.06 -17.97
N ARG A 41 33.22 10.79 -18.42
CA ARG A 41 34.59 10.60 -17.95
C ARG A 41 34.74 11.01 -16.47
N ALA A 42 34.23 12.18 -16.11
CA ALA A 42 34.29 12.71 -14.75
C ALA A 42 33.55 11.81 -13.75
N THR A 43 32.35 11.34 -14.10
CA THR A 43 31.55 10.44 -13.24
C THR A 43 32.22 9.08 -13.06
N SER A 44 32.78 8.52 -14.14
CA SER A 44 33.54 7.26 -14.09
C SER A 44 34.78 7.36 -13.20
N GLU A 45 35.56 8.45 -13.31
CA GLU A 45 36.73 8.71 -12.47
C GLU A 45 36.36 8.83 -10.98
N THR A 46 35.26 9.54 -10.69
CA THR A 46 34.81 9.76 -9.31
C THR A 46 34.26 8.48 -8.66
N LEU A 47 33.44 7.72 -9.40
CA LEU A 47 32.83 6.48 -8.90
C LEU A 47 33.83 5.31 -8.84
N SER A 48 34.84 5.28 -9.71
CA SER A 48 35.91 4.29 -9.64
C SER A 48 36.83 4.53 -8.43
N TYR A 49 37.12 5.78 -8.11
CA TYR A 49 37.84 6.15 -6.88
C TYR A 49 37.05 5.77 -5.62
N ALA A 50 35.73 5.99 -5.61
CA ALA A 50 34.85 5.55 -4.52
C ALA A 50 34.82 4.02 -4.36
N ARG A 51 34.81 3.26 -5.47
CA ARG A 51 34.87 1.79 -5.44
C ARG A 51 36.20 1.23 -4.96
N MET A 52 37.32 1.92 -5.16
CA MET A 52 38.63 1.46 -4.66
C MET A 52 38.77 1.57 -3.14
N GLN A 53 37.92 2.36 -2.47
CA GLN A 53 37.87 2.42 -1.00
C GLN A 53 37.00 1.33 -0.37
N GLU A 54 36.19 0.61 -1.15
CA GLU A 54 35.47 -0.59 -0.70
C GLU A 54 36.25 -1.85 -1.12
N SER A 55 37.11 -2.35 -0.23
CA SER A 55 37.67 -3.70 -0.38
C SER A 55 36.67 -4.77 0.12
N PRO A 56 36.66 -5.99 -0.46
CA PRO A 56 35.53 -6.91 -0.38
C PRO A 56 35.66 -7.87 0.80
N LEU A 57 34.64 -7.96 1.66
CA LEU A 57 34.50 -9.08 2.59
C LEU A 57 33.81 -10.26 1.90
N GLU A 58 34.53 -11.38 1.92
CA GLU A 58 34.26 -12.65 1.24
C GLU A 58 32.98 -13.36 1.70
N ASN A 59 32.25 -13.84 0.70
CA ASN A 59 31.68 -15.19 0.52
C ASN A 59 31.41 -16.05 1.79
N TYR A 60 30.13 -16.27 2.10
CA TYR A 60 29.65 -17.55 2.65
C TYR A 60 28.26 -17.83 2.08
N GLN A 61 28.21 -18.64 1.03
CA GLN A 61 27.05 -19.50 0.77
C GLN A 61 27.10 -20.72 1.69
N GLU A 62 25.89 -21.17 2.03
CA GLU A 62 25.49 -22.56 2.30
C GLU A 62 25.18 -22.98 3.77
N ILE A 63 23.95 -23.51 3.89
CA ILE A 63 23.44 -24.58 4.79
C ILE A 63 22.50 -24.21 5.97
N SER A 64 21.24 -24.65 5.76
CA SER A 64 20.27 -25.27 6.68
C SER A 64 19.30 -24.45 7.53
N TYR A 65 18.02 -24.68 7.23
CA TYR A 65 16.84 -24.48 8.09
C TYR A 65 16.90 -25.40 9.31
N ILE A 66 16.73 -24.86 10.52
CA ILE A 66 16.36 -25.62 11.74
C ILE A 66 15.30 -24.79 12.52
N PRO A 67 14.20 -25.40 13.01
CA PRO A 67 13.02 -24.67 13.50
C PRO A 67 13.18 -24.20 14.95
N ALA A 68 12.33 -23.24 15.34
CA ALA A 68 12.37 -22.56 16.64
C ALA A 68 12.02 -23.50 17.82
N PRO A 69 12.72 -23.43 18.96
CA PRO A 69 12.33 -24.14 20.18
C PRO A 69 11.41 -23.31 21.09
N GLU A 70 10.51 -24.01 21.77
CA GLU A 70 9.59 -23.51 22.81
C GLU A 70 10.31 -23.11 24.12
N PRO A 71 9.70 -22.27 25.00
CA PRO A 71 10.42 -21.62 26.09
C PRO A 71 10.14 -22.26 27.45
N VAL A 72 11.17 -22.61 28.25
CA VAL A 72 11.00 -22.76 29.72
C VAL A 72 12.28 -22.44 30.54
N GLN A 73 12.10 -21.47 31.45
CA GLN A 73 12.65 -21.20 32.81
C GLN A 73 14.15 -20.95 33.13
N MET A 74 14.32 -19.91 33.96
CA MET A 74 15.53 -19.44 34.65
C MET A 74 16.01 -20.40 35.75
N GLN A 75 17.34 -20.51 35.92
CA GLN A 75 18.01 -20.28 37.21
C GLN A 75 19.55 -20.12 37.09
N THR A 76 20.00 -19.05 37.77
CA THR A 76 21.31 -18.57 38.28
C THR A 76 22.59 -19.44 38.26
N ALA A 77 23.71 -18.88 37.76
CA ALA A 77 24.97 -18.54 38.48
C ALA A 77 26.15 -18.26 37.49
N ARG A 78 27.13 -17.43 37.89
CA ARG A 78 28.27 -16.86 37.11
C ARG A 78 29.62 -17.26 37.79
N PRO A 79 30.84 -16.90 37.29
CA PRO A 79 31.29 -16.45 35.95
C PRO A 79 32.67 -17.01 35.47
N ALA A 80 33.06 -16.78 34.21
CA ALA A 80 34.32 -16.09 33.79
C ALA A 80 34.52 -16.02 32.26
N VAL A 81 34.59 -14.77 31.75
CA VAL A 81 35.45 -14.17 30.68
C VAL A 81 35.61 -14.94 29.35
N ASN A 82 35.23 -14.45 28.15
CA ASN A 82 35.73 -13.23 27.50
C ASN A 82 34.91 -12.80 26.25
N GLU A 83 35.02 -11.52 25.93
CA GLU A 83 34.77 -10.82 24.65
C GLU A 83 33.37 -10.65 24.01
N LYS A 84 33.05 -9.34 23.88
CA LYS A 84 32.30 -8.61 22.83
C LYS A 84 30.81 -8.88 22.57
N LYS A 85 30.08 -7.75 22.56
CA LYS A 85 28.68 -7.46 22.15
C LYS A 85 27.69 -7.27 23.30
N GLY A 86 27.08 -6.07 23.34
CA GLY A 86 25.89 -5.78 24.14
C GLY A 86 26.07 -4.69 25.20
N PHE A 87 26.19 -3.42 24.80
CA PHE A 87 26.15 -2.27 25.72
C PHE A 87 24.78 -1.53 25.76
N PHE A 88 23.76 -2.01 25.03
CA PHE A 88 22.48 -1.30 24.91
C PHE A 88 21.40 -1.72 25.92
N SER A 89 21.66 -2.65 26.85
CA SER A 89 20.67 -3.07 27.87
C SER A 89 20.88 -2.47 29.27
N LYS A 90 22.05 -1.90 29.57
CA LYS A 90 22.36 -1.30 30.88
C LYS A 90 22.02 0.19 31.02
N VAL A 91 21.63 0.86 29.93
CA VAL A 91 21.23 2.28 29.95
C VAL A 91 19.84 2.48 30.55
N ARG A 92 18.99 1.43 30.57
CA ARG A 92 17.63 1.49 31.14
C ARG A 92 17.61 1.65 32.66
N ALA A 93 18.58 1.06 33.37
CA ALA A 93 18.61 1.08 34.85
C ALA A 93 19.32 2.32 35.42
N LEU A 94 20.37 2.79 34.73
CA LEU A 94 21.18 3.91 35.25
C LEU A 94 20.46 5.26 35.18
N PHE A 95 19.59 5.53 34.20
CA PHE A 95 18.88 6.82 34.14
C PHE A 95 17.73 6.93 35.15
N SER A 96 17.06 5.83 35.50
CA SER A 96 16.03 5.83 36.56
C SER A 96 16.63 5.91 37.98
N GLU A 97 17.92 5.56 38.14
CA GLU A 97 18.66 5.72 39.40
C GLU A 97 19.42 7.06 39.49
N LEU A 98 19.86 7.64 38.36
CA LEU A 98 20.71 8.84 38.32
C LEU A 98 19.97 10.16 38.07
N VAL A 99 18.69 10.14 37.73
CA VAL A 99 17.82 11.31 37.95
C VAL A 99 17.19 11.06 39.31
N PRO A 100 17.67 11.71 40.40
CA PRO A 100 16.93 11.64 41.64
C PRO A 100 15.50 12.06 41.32
N SER A 101 14.52 11.36 41.90
CA SER A 101 13.13 11.82 41.96
C SER A 101 12.95 13.19 42.67
N GLN A 102 14.05 13.91 42.86
CA GLN A 102 14.24 15.25 43.41
C GLN A 102 15.42 15.91 42.69
N LEU A 103 15.28 16.23 41.39
CA LEU A 103 15.98 17.41 40.87
C LEU A 103 15.56 18.57 41.80
N PRO A 104 16.48 19.44 42.26
CA PRO A 104 16.09 20.60 43.05
C PRO A 104 14.97 21.31 42.31
N LEU A 105 13.80 21.40 42.94
CA LEU A 105 12.58 21.97 42.35
C LEU A 105 12.80 23.44 41.92
N ILE A 106 13.92 24.04 42.31
CA ILE A 106 14.39 25.37 41.98
C ILE A 106 15.89 25.27 41.70
N SER A 107 16.24 25.11 40.43
CA SER A 107 17.59 25.33 39.93
C SER A 107 17.58 26.65 39.16
N PRO A 108 18.47 27.61 39.41
CA PRO A 108 18.53 28.81 38.58
C PRO A 108 18.79 28.40 37.12
N ALA A 109 18.20 29.14 36.19
CA ALA A 109 18.45 28.92 34.78
C ALA A 109 19.94 29.01 34.47
N ALA A 110 20.43 28.26 33.49
CA ALA A 110 21.82 28.36 33.03
C ALA A 110 22.03 29.61 32.16
N ASP A 111 21.65 30.79 32.68
CA ASP A 111 21.74 32.05 31.95
C ASP A 111 23.13 32.68 32.03
N ASP A 112 23.90 32.41 33.09
CA ASP A 112 25.25 32.96 33.28
C ASP A 112 26.19 32.67 32.09
N PHE A 113 26.21 31.42 31.61
CA PHE A 113 27.08 31.06 30.48
C PHE A 113 26.61 31.70 29.18
N GLN A 114 25.29 31.74 28.95
CA GLN A 114 24.70 32.42 27.81
C GLN A 114 25.05 33.92 27.82
N ARG A 115 25.02 34.57 28.99
CA ARG A 115 25.40 35.98 29.18
C ARG A 115 26.88 36.20 28.90
N LEU A 116 27.76 35.30 29.36
CA LEU A 116 29.19 35.33 29.08
C LEU A 116 29.47 35.29 27.57
N VAL A 117 28.92 34.32 26.85
CA VAL A 117 29.08 34.23 25.38
C VAL A 117 28.43 35.44 24.69
N GLY A 118 27.29 35.90 25.20
CA GLY A 118 26.60 37.09 24.73
C GLY A 118 27.42 38.38 24.84
N SER A 119 28.25 38.51 25.89
CA SER A 119 29.05 39.71 26.16
C SER A 119 30.28 39.85 25.28
N PHE A 120 30.68 38.80 24.54
CA PHE A 120 31.84 38.87 23.66
C PHE A 120 31.63 39.84 22.51
N ALA A 121 32.61 40.68 22.19
CA ALA A 121 32.55 41.54 21.00
C ALA A 121 33.01 40.76 19.74
N SER A 122 32.17 39.82 19.27
CA SER A 122 32.41 39.05 18.04
C SER A 122 31.28 39.23 17.03
N GLN A 123 31.63 39.24 15.75
CA GLN A 123 30.69 39.22 14.62
C GLN A 123 29.92 37.89 14.56
N TYR A 124 30.57 36.78 14.92
CA TYR A 124 30.01 35.44 14.88
C TYR A 124 29.72 34.96 16.30
N LYS A 125 28.44 34.82 16.63
CA LYS A 125 27.98 34.41 17.96
C LYS A 125 27.02 33.22 17.90
N PRO A 126 27.34 32.11 18.59
CA PRO A 126 26.38 31.03 18.77
C PRO A 126 25.28 31.43 19.75
N LYS A 127 24.07 30.97 19.48
CA LYS A 127 22.88 31.21 20.30
C LYS A 127 22.77 30.11 21.34
N PHE A 128 23.38 30.35 22.50
CA PHE A 128 23.19 29.51 23.68
C PHE A 128 21.81 29.75 24.31
N GLY A 129 21.14 28.68 24.70
CA GLY A 129 19.90 28.75 25.46
C GLY A 129 20.14 29.12 26.91
N ASN A 130 19.16 29.80 27.50
CA ASN A 130 19.20 30.35 28.86
C ASN A 130 18.15 29.68 29.77
N LYS A 131 17.74 28.44 29.46
CA LYS A 131 16.73 27.68 30.22
C LYS A 131 17.38 26.56 31.01
N MET A 132 16.61 25.89 31.87
CA MET A 132 17.06 24.70 32.61
C MET A 132 17.27 23.51 31.65
N LEU A 133 18.12 22.55 32.02
CA LEU A 133 18.46 21.39 31.18
C LEU A 133 17.22 20.64 30.69
N MET A 134 16.24 20.39 31.57
CA MET A 134 14.99 19.71 31.18
C MET A 134 14.19 20.47 30.10
N GLN A 135 14.18 21.80 30.18
CA GLN A 135 13.48 22.62 29.19
C GLN A 135 14.23 22.60 27.84
N MET A 136 15.55 22.55 27.88
CA MET A 136 16.39 22.44 26.68
C MET A 136 16.26 21.08 26.01
N LEU A 137 16.15 20.00 26.79
CA LEU A 137 15.86 18.65 26.30
C LEU A 137 14.48 18.59 25.61
N GLU A 138 13.45 19.19 26.21
CA GLU A 138 12.12 19.29 25.59
C GLU A 138 12.17 20.11 24.29
N GLU A 139 12.94 21.19 24.26
CA GLU A 139 13.12 22.01 23.05
C GLU A 139 13.83 21.23 21.93
N ALA A 140 14.87 20.46 22.26
CA ALA A 140 15.59 19.61 21.32
C ALA A 140 14.67 18.55 20.70
N LYS A 141 13.83 17.91 21.53
CA LYS A 141 12.81 16.96 21.07
C LYS A 141 11.80 17.61 20.13
N ASN A 142 11.25 18.77 20.52
CA ASN A 142 10.20 19.45 19.75
C ASN A 142 10.68 20.00 18.42
N THR A 143 11.91 20.52 18.39
CA THR A 143 12.55 21.03 17.15
C THR A 143 13.19 19.93 16.31
N LYS A 144 13.31 18.71 16.84
CA LYS A 144 14.04 17.58 16.25
C LYS A 144 15.51 17.91 15.96
N LYS A 145 16.09 18.86 16.69
CA LYS A 145 17.52 19.20 16.63
C LYS A 145 18.28 18.47 17.75
N MET A 146 19.58 18.29 17.57
CA MET A 146 20.43 17.78 18.63
C MET A 146 20.71 18.88 19.65
N LEU A 147 20.86 18.50 20.91
CA LEU A 147 21.31 19.37 21.98
C LEU A 147 22.84 19.31 22.05
N LEU A 148 23.51 20.44 21.85
CA LEU A 148 24.94 20.59 22.09
C LEU A 148 25.13 21.11 23.51
N MET A 149 25.62 20.26 24.40
CA MET A 149 25.86 20.59 25.80
C MET A 149 27.34 20.94 26.01
N TYR A 150 27.62 22.04 26.69
CA TYR A 150 28.95 22.46 27.08
C TYR A 150 29.04 22.70 28.59
N ILE A 151 29.90 21.95 29.28
CA ILE A 151 30.20 22.17 30.69
C ILE A 151 31.53 22.90 30.78
N HIS A 152 31.47 24.15 31.26
CA HIS A 152 32.61 25.02 31.46
C HIS A 152 33.18 24.84 32.87
N CYS A 153 34.51 24.86 33.00
CA CYS A 153 35.22 24.87 34.27
C CYS A 153 36.07 26.14 34.33
N ASP A 154 36.16 26.77 35.50
CA ASP A 154 36.83 28.07 35.71
C ASP A 154 38.32 28.06 35.33
N GLU A 155 38.95 26.88 35.30
CA GLU A 155 40.34 26.72 34.84
C GLU A 155 40.51 26.98 33.33
N VAL A 156 39.41 27.02 32.57
CA VAL A 156 39.41 27.23 31.13
C VAL A 156 39.35 28.73 30.82
N PRO A 157 40.34 29.27 30.08
CA PRO A 157 40.35 30.70 29.76
C PRO A 157 39.14 31.14 28.91
N ILE A 158 38.69 32.37 29.11
CA ILE A 158 37.60 32.98 28.31
C ILE A 158 38.02 33.09 26.84
N GLU A 159 39.31 33.30 26.57
CA GLU A 159 39.90 33.35 25.23
C GLU A 159 39.64 32.05 24.45
N TYR A 160 39.74 30.90 25.11
CA TYR A 160 39.45 29.60 24.51
C TYR A 160 37.97 29.49 24.09
N ILE A 161 37.04 29.97 24.92
CA ILE A 161 35.61 29.98 24.60
C ILE A 161 35.36 30.83 23.36
N LYS A 162 35.97 32.03 23.29
CA LYS A 162 35.88 32.92 22.12
C LYS A 162 36.45 32.25 20.87
N GLU A 163 37.63 31.66 20.97
CA GLU A 163 38.29 30.99 19.86
C GLU A 163 37.44 29.86 19.29
N VAL A 164 36.91 29.00 20.16
CA VAL A 164 36.18 27.80 19.72
C VAL A 164 34.76 28.13 19.26
N PHE A 165 34.02 28.91 20.03
CA PHE A 165 32.58 29.11 19.81
C PHE A 165 32.28 30.32 18.94
N CYS A 166 33.10 31.37 18.98
CA CYS A 166 32.93 32.57 18.16
C CYS A 166 33.75 32.57 16.87
N ASN A 167 34.40 31.44 16.53
CA ASN A 167 34.86 31.19 15.17
C ASN A 167 33.66 31.16 14.20
N GLU A 168 33.85 31.70 13.00
CA GLU A 168 32.81 31.78 11.95
C GLU A 168 32.15 30.43 11.68
N LEU A 169 32.95 29.41 11.38
CA LEU A 169 32.46 28.08 11.03
C LEU A 169 31.75 27.41 12.20
N SER A 170 32.34 27.46 13.39
CA SER A 170 31.72 26.92 14.60
C SER A 170 30.37 27.57 14.89
N ALA A 171 30.30 28.90 14.89
CA ALA A 171 29.07 29.64 15.19
C ALA A 171 27.98 29.37 14.14
N MET A 172 28.33 29.28 12.86
CA MET A 172 27.39 28.92 11.79
C MET A 172 26.83 27.52 11.99
N ILE A 173 27.68 26.50 12.18
CA ILE A 173 27.26 25.10 12.36
C ILE A 173 26.37 24.97 13.60
N ILE A 174 26.77 25.58 14.72
CA ILE A 174 26.01 25.54 15.97
C ILE A 174 24.62 26.15 15.78
N ASN A 175 24.53 27.37 15.25
CA ASN A 175 23.26 28.07 15.08
C ASN A 175 22.31 27.36 14.11
N GLN A 176 22.86 26.73 13.09
CA GLN A 176 22.05 26.07 12.07
C GLN A 176 21.54 24.71 12.55
N TYR A 177 22.40 23.89 13.16
CA TYR A 177 22.11 22.46 13.35
C TYR A 177 21.89 22.03 14.80
N TYR A 178 22.32 22.83 15.78
CA TYR A 178 22.23 22.47 17.19
C TYR A 178 21.30 23.42 17.94
N ILE A 179 20.76 22.93 19.04
CA ILE A 179 20.39 23.78 20.18
C ILE A 179 21.61 23.81 21.09
N ALA A 180 22.25 24.96 21.22
CA ALA A 180 23.41 25.09 22.11
C ALA A 180 22.95 25.37 23.54
N TRP A 181 23.56 24.70 24.51
CA TRP A 181 23.35 24.93 25.92
C TRP A 181 24.67 24.79 26.66
N GLY A 182 24.96 25.76 27.52
CA GLY A 182 26.24 25.83 28.22
C GLY A 182 26.02 26.19 29.68
N VAL A 183 26.88 25.68 30.54
CA VAL A 183 26.70 25.75 31.99
C VAL A 183 28.06 25.71 32.71
N PHE A 184 28.18 26.41 33.83
CA PHE A 184 29.34 26.32 34.72
C PHE A 184 29.28 25.04 35.56
N GLN A 185 30.42 24.36 35.71
CA GLN A 185 30.53 23.08 36.39
C GLN A 185 30.07 23.14 37.85
N ASP A 186 30.34 24.25 38.53
CA ASP A 186 30.03 24.47 39.95
C ASP A 186 28.54 24.75 40.21
N SER A 187 27.77 25.13 39.18
CA SER A 187 26.34 25.37 39.26
C SER A 187 25.52 24.10 39.49
N THR A 188 24.28 24.25 39.97
CA THR A 188 23.35 23.13 40.18
C THR A 188 23.04 22.37 38.89
N GLU A 189 22.76 23.09 37.80
CA GLU A 189 22.57 22.51 36.46
C GLU A 189 23.87 21.84 35.96
N GLY A 190 25.03 22.40 36.28
CA GLY A 190 26.34 21.87 35.90
C GLY A 190 26.59 20.48 36.46
N ARG A 191 26.31 20.29 37.76
CA ARG A 191 26.42 18.97 38.41
C ARG A 191 25.45 17.94 37.83
N VAL A 192 24.23 18.35 37.49
CA VAL A 192 23.26 17.47 36.81
C VAL A 192 23.76 17.10 35.42
N ALA A 193 24.24 18.09 34.65
CA ALA A 193 24.79 17.87 33.32
C ALA A 193 26.01 16.93 33.36
N GLU A 194 26.90 17.07 34.35
CA GLU A 194 28.06 16.20 34.57
C GLU A 194 27.62 14.74 34.77
N GLN A 195 26.58 14.50 35.56
CA GLN A 195 26.02 13.15 35.79
C GLN A 195 25.36 12.58 34.53
N VAL A 196 24.57 13.40 33.82
CA VAL A 196 23.90 13.02 32.56
C VAL A 196 24.92 12.62 31.49
N LEU A 197 26.00 13.40 31.35
CA LEU A 197 27.07 13.15 30.39
C LEU A 197 28.09 12.11 30.87
N LYS A 198 28.07 11.76 32.16
CA LYS A 198 29.13 11.00 32.85
C LYS A 198 30.50 11.60 32.53
N ALA A 199 30.61 12.91 32.65
CA ALA A 199 31.83 13.64 32.31
C ALA A 199 32.92 13.36 33.34
N THR A 200 34.13 13.10 32.87
CA THR A 200 35.31 12.82 33.71
C THR A 200 36.43 13.85 33.54
N GLY A 201 36.32 14.74 32.55
CA GLY A 201 37.28 15.79 32.25
C GLY A 201 36.59 17.05 31.73
N PHE A 202 37.22 18.20 31.98
CA PHE A 202 36.66 19.52 31.69
C PHE A 202 37.60 20.37 30.84
N PRO A 203 37.06 21.26 29.98
CA PRO A 203 35.64 21.42 29.68
C PRO A 203 35.09 20.18 28.95
N CYS A 204 33.77 19.96 29.04
CA CYS A 204 33.13 18.82 28.37
C CYS A 204 32.13 19.33 27.33
N LEU A 205 32.36 19.01 26.05
CA LEU A 205 31.44 19.27 24.95
C LEU A 205 30.77 17.97 24.52
N ALA A 206 29.44 17.92 24.42
CA ALA A 206 28.72 16.71 24.06
C ALA A 206 27.58 16.98 23.08
N ALA A 207 27.42 16.09 22.10
CA ALA A 207 26.32 16.08 21.16
C ALA A 207 25.29 15.06 21.64
N VAL A 208 24.07 15.52 21.92
CA VAL A 208 23.04 14.72 22.57
C VAL A 208 21.81 14.64 21.68
N LYS A 209 21.38 13.41 21.37
CA LYS A 209 20.13 13.13 20.69
C LYS A 209 19.00 13.01 21.71
N VAL A 210 17.89 13.71 21.45
CA VAL A 210 16.72 13.69 22.32
C VAL A 210 15.49 13.23 21.55
N ASP A 211 15.22 11.92 21.57
CA ASP A 211 13.91 11.38 21.13
C ASP A 211 12.89 11.41 22.29
N ASP A 212 13.39 11.22 23.51
CA ASP A 212 12.64 11.26 24.77
C ASP A 212 13.44 12.12 25.76
N PRO A 213 12.90 13.25 26.26
CA PRO A 213 13.57 14.12 27.22
C PRO A 213 13.96 13.42 28.51
N SER A 214 13.26 12.35 28.90
CA SER A 214 13.60 11.56 30.08
C SER A 214 14.78 10.61 29.84
N ARG A 215 15.17 10.40 28.58
CA ARG A 215 16.19 9.42 28.15
C ARG A 215 17.08 9.98 27.02
N PRO A 216 17.80 11.09 27.25
CA PRO A 216 18.74 11.61 26.28
C PRO A 216 19.86 10.61 25.98
N VAL A 217 20.29 10.56 24.72
CA VAL A 217 21.38 9.68 24.25
C VAL A 217 22.56 10.55 23.85
N VAL A 218 23.65 10.46 24.61
CA VAL A 218 24.93 11.07 24.26
C VAL A 218 25.51 10.32 23.06
N LEU A 219 25.68 11.01 21.94
CA LEU A 219 26.22 10.44 20.70
C LEU A 219 27.75 10.43 20.73
N GLU A 220 28.32 11.57 21.09
CA GLU A 220 29.75 11.79 21.19
C GLU A 220 30.02 12.86 22.25
N LYS A 221 31.17 12.76 22.93
CA LYS A 221 31.67 13.80 23.84
C LYS A 221 33.17 14.02 23.64
N LEU A 222 33.60 15.26 23.84
CA LEU A 222 34.98 15.69 23.91
C LEU A 222 35.23 16.27 25.30
N GLU A 223 36.21 15.70 26.01
CA GLU A 223 36.64 16.15 27.33
C GLU A 223 38.02 16.81 27.22
N GLY A 224 38.22 17.91 27.93
CA GLY A 224 39.45 18.70 27.89
C GLY A 224 39.44 19.80 26.83
N GLN A 225 40.46 20.66 26.87
CA GLN A 225 40.65 21.73 25.88
C GLN A 225 41.19 21.12 24.58
N HIS A 226 40.52 21.40 23.46
CA HIS A 226 40.92 20.93 22.13
C HIS A 226 41.00 22.12 21.16
N PRO A 227 41.92 22.09 20.17
CA PRO A 227 41.98 23.13 19.15
C PRO A 227 40.66 23.31 18.40
N CYS A 228 40.41 24.52 17.91
CA CYS A 228 39.19 24.90 17.21
C CYS A 228 38.86 23.93 16.05
N GLU A 229 39.87 23.47 15.31
CA GLU A 229 39.72 22.55 14.19
C GLU A 229 39.06 21.23 14.61
N LYS A 230 39.46 20.69 15.77
CA LYS A 230 38.90 19.45 16.30
C LYS A 230 37.47 19.62 16.79
N ILE A 231 37.13 20.81 17.29
CA ILE A 231 35.75 21.14 17.66
C ILE A 231 34.88 21.26 16.39
N ILE A 232 35.38 21.91 15.34
CA ILE A 232 34.68 21.99 14.05
C ILE A 232 34.47 20.59 13.46
N GLU A 233 35.48 19.71 13.52
CA GLU A 233 35.36 18.32 13.09
C GLU A 233 34.26 17.58 13.86
N PHE A 234 34.23 17.73 15.19
CA PHE A 234 33.19 17.16 16.05
C PHE A 234 31.79 17.67 15.67
N LEU A 235 31.63 18.99 15.50
CA LEU A 235 30.36 19.60 15.14
C LEU A 235 29.88 19.13 13.75
N SER A 236 30.81 18.97 12.81
CA SER A 236 30.54 18.58 11.43
C SER A 236 30.16 17.11 11.32
N ARG A 237 30.92 16.22 11.98
CA ARG A 237 30.69 14.77 11.96
C ARG A 237 29.30 14.40 12.49
N ASN A 238 28.90 15.02 13.59
CA ASN A 238 27.61 14.76 14.22
C ASN A 238 26.42 15.33 13.41
N TYR A 239 26.66 16.33 12.55
CA TYR A 239 25.64 16.91 11.66
C TYR A 239 25.53 16.17 10.31
N VAL A 240 26.65 15.88 9.63
CA VAL A 240 26.68 15.41 8.23
C VAL A 240 26.02 14.03 8.05
N SER A 241 26.04 13.16 9.06
CA SER A 241 25.58 11.77 8.91
C SER A 241 24.05 11.53 8.91
N ARG A 242 23.17 12.55 8.98
CA ARG A 242 21.71 12.29 9.20
C ARG A 242 20.67 12.95 8.29
N PRO A 243 20.83 14.15 7.71
CA PRO A 243 19.82 14.70 6.80
C PRO A 243 19.59 13.78 5.59
N VAL A 244 20.67 13.20 5.06
CA VAL A 244 20.66 12.28 3.91
C VAL A 244 19.95 10.96 4.24
N ILE A 245 20.17 10.39 5.42
CA ILE A 245 19.50 9.14 5.84
C ILE A 245 18.00 9.37 6.08
N ALA A 246 17.62 10.50 6.69
CA ALA A 246 16.23 10.84 6.93
C ALA A 246 15.47 11.11 5.62
N TYR A 247 16.09 11.81 4.66
CA TYR A 247 15.54 12.03 3.33
C TYR A 247 15.37 10.72 2.56
N ARG A 248 16.42 9.88 2.54
CA ARG A 248 16.38 8.55 1.89
C ARG A 248 15.28 7.65 2.46
N ASN A 249 15.09 7.64 3.78
CA ASN A 249 14.03 6.85 4.41
C ASN A 249 12.62 7.37 4.06
N ARG A 250 12.43 8.69 4.02
CA ARG A 250 11.15 9.28 3.59
C ARG A 250 10.84 8.93 2.13
N ALA A 251 11.82 9.06 1.23
CA ALA A 251 11.66 8.70 -0.18
C ALA A 251 11.28 7.22 -0.37
N LEU A 252 11.94 6.32 0.36
CA LEU A 252 11.62 4.87 0.35
C LEU A 252 10.22 4.56 0.90
N GLU A 253 9.76 5.28 1.93
CA GLU A 253 8.41 5.12 2.46
C GLU A 253 7.34 5.62 1.50
N GLU A 254 7.59 6.73 0.81
CA GLU A 254 6.70 7.26 -0.23
C GLU A 254 6.61 6.31 -1.42
N GLU A 255 7.73 5.76 -1.88
CA GLU A 255 7.76 4.75 -2.94
C GLU A 255 6.97 3.50 -2.56
N ARG A 256 7.14 3.00 -1.32
CA ARG A 256 6.37 1.86 -0.80
C ARG A 256 4.87 2.14 -0.78
N LYS A 257 4.46 3.35 -0.39
CA LYS A 257 3.04 3.76 -0.40
C LYS A 257 2.47 3.81 -1.81
N ILE A 258 3.21 4.37 -2.76
CA ILE A 258 2.81 4.42 -4.17
C ILE A 258 2.64 3.01 -4.72
N ARG A 259 3.62 2.13 -4.49
CA ARG A 259 3.58 0.73 -4.95
C ARG A 259 2.41 -0.04 -4.34
N ALA A 260 2.17 0.12 -3.03
CA ALA A 260 1.03 -0.50 -2.36
C ALA A 260 -0.33 0.00 -2.89
N LYS A 261 -0.42 1.28 -3.25
CA LYS A 261 -1.63 1.85 -3.86
C LYS A 261 -1.86 1.28 -5.27
N GLN A 262 -0.82 1.23 -6.10
CA GLN A 262 -0.90 0.65 -7.44
C GLN A 262 -1.28 -0.83 -7.40
N GLU A 263 -0.71 -1.61 -6.48
CA GLU A 263 -1.04 -3.03 -6.33
C GLU A 263 -2.50 -3.23 -5.90
N LYS A 264 -3.02 -2.37 -5.01
CA LYS A 264 -4.43 -2.40 -4.60
C LYS A 264 -5.36 -2.08 -5.77
N GLU A 265 -5.06 -1.04 -6.54
CA GLU A 265 -5.83 -0.64 -7.72
C GLU A 265 -5.82 -1.73 -8.79
N LEU A 266 -4.67 -2.36 -9.04
CA LEU A 266 -4.55 -3.48 -9.98
C LEU A 266 -5.41 -4.68 -9.54
N LYS A 267 -5.32 -5.08 -8.27
CA LYS A 267 -6.12 -6.19 -7.71
C LYS A 267 -7.63 -5.90 -7.79
N GLU A 268 -8.04 -4.65 -7.62
CA GLU A 268 -9.45 -4.26 -7.75
C GLU A 268 -9.93 -4.30 -9.21
N ALA A 269 -9.10 -3.82 -10.14
CA ALA A 269 -9.37 -3.91 -11.57
C ALA A 269 -9.47 -5.36 -12.07
N GLU A 270 -8.56 -6.23 -11.63
CA GLU A 270 -8.60 -7.67 -11.95
C GLU A 270 -9.87 -8.34 -11.44
N ARG A 271 -10.30 -8.03 -10.20
CA ARG A 271 -11.56 -8.55 -9.65
C ARG A 271 -12.78 -8.10 -10.45
N LEU A 272 -12.83 -6.83 -10.83
CA LEU A 272 -13.91 -6.29 -11.67
C LEU A 272 -13.94 -6.95 -13.04
N HIS A 273 -12.78 -7.18 -13.66
CA HIS A 273 -12.68 -7.87 -14.94
C HIS A 273 -13.20 -9.30 -14.85
N LEU A 274 -12.73 -10.07 -13.87
CA LEU A 274 -13.15 -11.45 -13.66
C LEU A 274 -14.66 -11.54 -13.35
N HIS A 275 -15.19 -10.58 -12.59
CA HIS A 275 -16.62 -10.54 -12.31
C HIS A 275 -17.46 -10.31 -13.58
N ARG A 276 -17.05 -9.36 -14.43
CA ARG A 276 -17.71 -9.11 -15.73
C ARG A 276 -17.65 -10.33 -16.64
N GLU A 277 -16.50 -10.98 -16.76
CA GLU A 277 -16.37 -12.22 -17.57
C GLU A 277 -17.28 -13.34 -17.05
N MET A 278 -17.39 -13.51 -15.74
CA MET A 278 -18.29 -14.50 -15.14
C MET A 278 -19.76 -14.17 -15.41
N GLU A 279 -20.17 -12.90 -15.32
CA GLU A 279 -21.53 -12.47 -15.64
C GLU A 279 -21.86 -12.66 -17.12
N GLU A 280 -20.96 -12.30 -18.02
CA GLU A 280 -21.14 -12.52 -19.46
C GLU A 280 -21.23 -14.00 -19.80
N ARG A 281 -20.40 -14.85 -19.18
CA ARG A 281 -20.47 -16.29 -19.36
C ARG A 281 -21.80 -16.86 -18.87
N LYS A 282 -22.26 -16.46 -17.68
CA LYS A 282 -23.57 -16.87 -17.16
C LYS A 282 -24.71 -16.46 -18.08
N LYS A 283 -24.72 -15.21 -18.57
CA LYS A 283 -25.73 -14.75 -19.52
C LYS A 283 -25.73 -15.56 -20.81
N LYS A 284 -24.55 -15.90 -21.35
CA LYS A 284 -24.42 -16.76 -22.54
C LYS A 284 -24.91 -18.18 -22.28
N GLU A 285 -24.58 -18.76 -21.13
CA GLU A 285 -25.03 -20.10 -20.73
C GLU A 285 -26.56 -20.15 -20.53
N GLU A 286 -27.14 -19.15 -19.87
CA GLU A 286 -28.60 -19.04 -19.68
C GLU A 286 -29.33 -18.86 -21.02
N GLU A 287 -28.82 -18.01 -21.91
CA GLU A 287 -29.39 -17.82 -23.25
C GLU A 287 -29.29 -19.11 -24.09
N GLN A 288 -28.14 -19.79 -24.07
CA GLN A 288 -27.97 -21.07 -24.76
C GLN A 288 -28.93 -22.13 -24.23
N LYS A 289 -29.12 -22.18 -22.91
CA LYS A 289 -30.08 -23.09 -22.28
C LYS A 289 -31.50 -22.78 -22.70
N ARG A 290 -31.90 -21.51 -22.71
CA ARG A 290 -33.25 -21.10 -23.16
C ARG A 290 -33.49 -21.47 -24.62
N ILE A 291 -32.51 -21.22 -25.51
CA ILE A 291 -32.60 -21.61 -26.92
C ILE A 291 -32.71 -23.13 -27.07
N LEU A 292 -31.97 -23.91 -26.28
CA LEU A 292 -32.02 -25.37 -26.31
C LEU A 292 -33.38 -25.89 -25.82
N ASP A 293 -33.89 -25.34 -24.72
CA ASP A 293 -35.19 -25.71 -24.13
C ASP A 293 -36.33 -25.38 -25.11
N GLU A 294 -36.31 -24.19 -25.74
CA GLU A 294 -37.29 -23.80 -26.77
C GLU A 294 -37.25 -24.72 -28.00
N LYS A 295 -36.05 -25.12 -28.45
CA LYS A 295 -35.90 -26.07 -29.57
C LYS A 295 -36.46 -27.44 -29.21
N LEU A 296 -36.16 -27.93 -28.00
CA LEU A 296 -36.64 -29.21 -27.51
C LEU A 296 -38.18 -29.22 -27.37
N GLU A 297 -38.77 -28.13 -26.91
CA GLU A 297 -40.23 -28.00 -26.80
C GLU A 297 -40.90 -27.98 -28.17
N LYS A 298 -40.37 -27.21 -29.14
CA LYS A 298 -40.87 -27.22 -30.52
C LYS A 298 -40.75 -28.59 -31.17
N GLU A 299 -39.64 -29.29 -30.99
CA GLU A 299 -39.44 -30.63 -31.52
C GLU A 299 -40.43 -31.63 -30.92
N LYS A 300 -40.72 -31.53 -29.61
CA LYS A 300 -41.76 -32.35 -28.96
C LYS A 300 -43.15 -32.06 -29.52
N GLU A 301 -43.52 -30.79 -29.67
CA GLU A 301 -44.81 -30.40 -30.25
C GLU A 301 -44.96 -30.90 -31.71
N GLU A 302 -43.91 -30.78 -32.52
CA GLU A 302 -43.90 -31.28 -33.89
C GLU A 302 -44.01 -32.81 -33.96
N ASN A 303 -43.27 -33.52 -33.10
CA ASN A 303 -43.32 -34.98 -33.04
C ASN A 303 -44.69 -35.48 -32.54
N GLU A 304 -45.31 -34.80 -31.57
CA GLU A 304 -46.66 -35.13 -31.11
C GLU A 304 -47.70 -34.90 -32.23
N LYS A 305 -47.60 -33.77 -32.94
CA LYS A 305 -48.45 -33.47 -34.10
C LYS A 305 -48.30 -34.51 -35.20
N LYS A 306 -47.06 -34.91 -35.53
CA LYS A 306 -46.78 -35.98 -36.51
C LYS A 306 -47.37 -37.32 -36.07
N ARG A 307 -47.22 -37.69 -34.79
CA ARG A 307 -47.80 -38.93 -34.25
C ARG A 307 -49.32 -38.93 -34.34
N LYS A 308 -49.98 -37.84 -33.93
CA LYS A 308 -51.44 -37.69 -34.04
C LYS A 308 -51.91 -37.78 -35.50
N MET A 309 -51.25 -37.08 -36.43
CA MET A 309 -51.59 -37.16 -37.86
C MET A 309 -51.41 -38.57 -38.44
N MET A 310 -50.36 -39.29 -38.04
CA MET A 310 -50.14 -40.68 -38.45
C MET A 310 -51.20 -41.64 -37.91
N GLU A 311 -51.63 -41.46 -36.65
CA GLU A 311 -52.71 -42.24 -36.03
C GLU A 311 -54.09 -41.98 -36.67
N ILE A 312 -54.35 -40.73 -37.10
CA ILE A 312 -55.59 -40.35 -37.80
C ILE A 312 -55.66 -41.03 -39.18
N GLY A 313 -54.53 -41.16 -39.88
CA GLY A 313 -54.43 -41.81 -41.19
C GLY A 313 -54.98 -40.97 -42.35
N ASP A 314 -54.87 -41.48 -43.57
CA ASP A 314 -55.36 -40.80 -44.77
C ASP A 314 -56.90 -40.77 -44.85
N GLU A 315 -57.44 -39.86 -45.66
CA GLU A 315 -58.88 -39.77 -45.86
C GLU A 315 -59.41 -41.00 -46.60
N PRO A 316 -60.50 -41.62 -46.13
CA PRO A 316 -61.08 -42.78 -46.80
C PRO A 316 -61.66 -42.39 -48.17
N VAL A 317 -61.35 -43.20 -49.19
CA VAL A 317 -61.78 -43.00 -50.58
C VAL A 317 -63.03 -43.82 -50.89
N ASP A 318 -63.14 -45.02 -50.32
CA ASP A 318 -64.26 -45.95 -50.47
C ASP A 318 -64.73 -46.47 -49.10
N GLY A 319 -66.00 -46.87 -49.00
CA GLY A 319 -66.63 -47.40 -47.79
C GLY A 319 -67.69 -46.48 -47.17
N GLU A 320 -67.97 -46.67 -45.88
CA GLU A 320 -68.98 -45.90 -45.15
C GLU A 320 -68.36 -44.64 -44.52
N ILE A 321 -68.41 -43.54 -45.28
CA ILE A 321 -67.68 -42.31 -44.98
C ILE A 321 -68.59 -41.27 -44.31
N ALA A 322 -68.13 -40.71 -43.18
CA ALA A 322 -68.67 -39.51 -42.57
C ALA A 322 -67.91 -38.27 -43.10
N CYS A 323 -68.61 -37.35 -43.77
CA CYS A 323 -68.04 -36.08 -44.22
C CYS A 323 -68.30 -34.98 -43.20
N LEU A 324 -67.26 -34.50 -42.53
CA LEU A 324 -67.38 -33.50 -41.48
C LEU A 324 -66.85 -32.15 -41.95
N SER A 325 -67.63 -31.11 -41.67
CA SER A 325 -67.17 -29.74 -41.82
C SER A 325 -66.98 -29.10 -40.45
N PHE A 326 -65.78 -28.59 -40.19
CA PHE A 326 -65.46 -27.87 -38.97
C PHE A 326 -65.45 -26.38 -39.24
N ARG A 327 -66.28 -25.64 -38.52
CA ARG A 327 -66.20 -24.18 -38.42
C ARG A 327 -65.27 -23.84 -37.27
N LEU A 328 -64.11 -23.29 -37.58
CA LEU A 328 -63.07 -22.94 -36.61
C LEU A 328 -63.37 -21.59 -35.92
N PRO A 329 -62.78 -21.32 -34.74
CA PRO A 329 -62.98 -20.07 -34.01
C PRO A 329 -62.56 -18.81 -34.78
N ASN A 330 -61.59 -18.95 -35.69
CA ASN A 330 -61.12 -17.88 -36.57
C ASN A 330 -62.07 -17.59 -37.76
N GLY A 331 -63.22 -18.27 -37.83
CA GLY A 331 -64.20 -18.15 -38.92
C GLY A 331 -63.89 -18.99 -40.16
N SER A 332 -62.70 -19.60 -40.24
CA SER A 332 -62.35 -20.50 -41.35
C SER A 332 -63.11 -21.82 -41.26
N LYS A 333 -63.26 -22.47 -42.41
CA LYS A 333 -63.97 -23.74 -42.55
C LYS A 333 -63.00 -24.77 -43.10
N ILE A 334 -62.83 -25.89 -42.40
CA ILE A 334 -62.08 -27.04 -42.88
C ILE A 334 -63.02 -28.24 -43.03
N GLU A 335 -62.79 -29.08 -44.02
CA GLU A 335 -63.57 -30.28 -44.27
C GLU A 335 -62.63 -31.48 -44.29
N ARG A 336 -63.09 -32.61 -43.72
CA ARG A 336 -62.34 -33.87 -43.74
C ARG A 336 -63.29 -35.05 -43.68
N LYS A 337 -62.91 -36.13 -44.35
CA LYS A 337 -63.60 -37.42 -44.35
C LYS A 337 -63.03 -38.35 -43.30
N PHE A 338 -63.90 -39.09 -42.62
CA PHE A 338 -63.54 -40.12 -41.65
C PHE A 338 -64.39 -41.37 -41.86
N ASP A 339 -63.87 -42.54 -41.48
CA ASP A 339 -64.66 -43.78 -41.45
C ASP A 339 -65.69 -43.70 -40.31
N LYS A 340 -66.93 -44.14 -40.56
CA LYS A 340 -68.04 -44.03 -39.60
C LYS A 340 -67.78 -44.73 -38.25
N ASN A 341 -66.95 -45.79 -38.24
CA ASN A 341 -66.65 -46.60 -37.06
C ASN A 341 -65.50 -46.02 -36.22
N ARG A 342 -64.84 -44.95 -36.69
CA ARG A 342 -63.82 -44.27 -35.89
C ARG A 342 -64.47 -43.63 -34.68
N GLN A 343 -63.70 -43.56 -33.59
CA GLN A 343 -64.15 -42.92 -32.37
C GLN A 343 -64.09 -41.40 -32.49
N VAL A 344 -65.00 -40.70 -31.81
CA VAL A 344 -65.04 -39.23 -31.70
C VAL A 344 -63.69 -38.64 -31.29
N LYS A 345 -62.87 -39.36 -30.50
CA LYS A 345 -61.50 -38.98 -30.15
C LYS A 345 -60.68 -38.52 -31.36
N VAL A 346 -60.84 -39.16 -32.52
CA VAL A 346 -60.09 -38.83 -33.75
C VAL A 346 -60.35 -37.40 -34.24
N LEU A 347 -61.54 -36.84 -33.95
CA LEU A 347 -61.89 -35.47 -34.32
C LEU A 347 -61.13 -34.47 -33.45
N TYR A 348 -61.03 -34.76 -32.15
CA TYR A 348 -60.25 -33.96 -31.21
C TYR A 348 -58.77 -34.02 -31.54
N ASP A 349 -58.22 -35.21 -31.78
CA ASP A 349 -56.82 -35.39 -32.17
C ASP A 349 -56.51 -34.64 -33.49
N TYR A 350 -57.44 -34.63 -34.45
CA TYR A 350 -57.31 -33.89 -35.71
C TYR A 350 -57.29 -32.38 -35.50
N LEU A 351 -58.24 -31.85 -34.72
CA LEU A 351 -58.31 -30.41 -34.41
C LEU A 351 -57.09 -29.95 -33.60
N GLU A 352 -56.61 -30.76 -32.66
CA GLU A 352 -55.36 -30.52 -31.92
C GLU A 352 -54.15 -30.51 -32.86
N ALA A 353 -54.06 -31.45 -33.80
CA ALA A 353 -52.99 -31.50 -34.80
C ALA A 353 -53.05 -30.32 -35.79
N GLN A 354 -54.23 -29.73 -36.01
CA GLN A 354 -54.37 -28.46 -36.75
C GLN A 354 -53.91 -27.22 -35.95
N GLY A 355 -53.48 -27.40 -34.69
CA GLY A 355 -52.93 -26.35 -33.85
C GLY A 355 -53.94 -25.69 -32.92
N LEU A 356 -55.14 -26.26 -32.78
CA LEU A 356 -56.15 -25.76 -31.84
C LEU A 356 -55.85 -26.29 -30.44
N LYS A 357 -55.86 -25.41 -29.44
CA LYS A 357 -55.69 -25.74 -28.01
C LYS A 357 -56.90 -25.20 -27.25
N ASN A 358 -57.32 -25.87 -26.18
CA ASN A 358 -58.44 -25.47 -25.32
C ASN A 358 -59.73 -25.15 -26.10
N PHE A 359 -60.34 -26.17 -26.70
CA PHE A 359 -61.56 -26.00 -27.51
C PHE A 359 -62.65 -27.00 -27.13
N GLU A 360 -63.88 -26.60 -27.39
CA GLU A 360 -65.07 -27.44 -27.34
C GLU A 360 -65.59 -27.72 -28.75
N VAL A 361 -66.07 -28.94 -28.95
CA VAL A 361 -66.62 -29.41 -30.22
C VAL A 361 -68.13 -29.53 -30.06
N LEU A 362 -68.88 -28.77 -30.87
CA LEU A 362 -70.34 -28.70 -30.84
C LEU A 362 -70.92 -29.21 -32.16
N TYR A 363 -72.10 -29.83 -32.11
CA TYR A 363 -72.80 -30.28 -33.32
C TYR A 363 -74.33 -30.27 -33.12
N GLY A 364 -75.08 -30.35 -34.23
CA GLY A 364 -76.54 -30.44 -34.22
C GLY A 364 -77.29 -29.12 -33.96
N PHE A 365 -78.62 -29.20 -33.96
CA PHE A 365 -79.52 -28.11 -33.54
C PHE A 365 -80.65 -28.67 -32.66
N PRO A 366 -80.79 -28.23 -31.39
CA PRO A 366 -79.90 -27.29 -30.68
C PRO A 366 -78.47 -27.85 -30.54
N ALA A 367 -77.47 -26.96 -30.47
CA ALA A 367 -76.07 -27.37 -30.46
C ALA A 367 -75.70 -28.08 -29.14
N VAL A 368 -75.13 -29.29 -29.23
CA VAL A 368 -74.71 -30.11 -28.09
C VAL A 368 -73.20 -30.31 -28.10
N VAL A 369 -72.58 -30.32 -26.92
CA VAL A 369 -71.15 -30.60 -26.73
C VAL A 369 -70.88 -32.08 -26.97
N LEU A 370 -69.94 -32.38 -27.87
CA LEU A 370 -69.53 -33.72 -28.23
C LEU A 370 -68.54 -34.29 -27.19
N GLY A 371 -68.97 -34.46 -25.95
CA GLY A 371 -68.08 -34.82 -24.83
C GLY A 371 -67.63 -36.29 -24.78
N ASN A 372 -68.38 -37.23 -25.36
CA ASN A 372 -68.06 -38.66 -25.28
C ASN A 372 -67.08 -39.06 -26.39
N LYS A 373 -65.78 -39.08 -26.06
CA LYS A 373 -64.70 -39.39 -27.01
C LYS A 373 -64.63 -40.86 -27.45
N ASN A 374 -65.27 -41.79 -26.72
CA ASN A 374 -65.18 -43.22 -26.98
C ASN A 374 -66.28 -43.75 -27.92
N ALA A 375 -67.35 -42.97 -28.13
CA ALA A 375 -68.43 -43.32 -29.05
C ALA A 375 -67.96 -43.23 -30.51
N THR A 376 -68.57 -44.00 -31.40
CA THR A 376 -68.28 -43.92 -32.85
C THR A 376 -68.91 -42.67 -33.48
N LEU A 377 -68.44 -42.27 -34.66
CA LEU A 377 -69.02 -41.14 -35.40
C LEU A 377 -70.48 -41.42 -35.79
N GLU A 378 -70.82 -42.67 -36.10
CA GLU A 378 -72.20 -43.08 -36.38
C GLU A 378 -73.09 -42.99 -35.13
N GLU A 379 -72.64 -43.56 -34.00
CA GLU A 379 -73.37 -43.51 -32.71
C GLU A 379 -73.60 -42.07 -32.22
N SER A 380 -72.65 -41.18 -32.55
CA SER A 380 -72.74 -39.77 -32.19
C SER A 380 -73.58 -38.94 -33.15
N GLY A 381 -74.16 -39.54 -34.20
CA GLY A 381 -75.00 -38.85 -35.18
C GLY A 381 -74.25 -37.95 -36.15
N LEU A 382 -72.97 -38.23 -36.41
CA LEU A 382 -72.10 -37.44 -37.28
C LEU A 382 -71.99 -38.00 -38.71
N TYR A 383 -72.58 -39.18 -38.95
CA TYR A 383 -72.72 -39.83 -40.26
C TYR A 383 -74.11 -39.56 -40.87
N PRO A 384 -74.27 -39.38 -42.20
CA PRO A 384 -73.23 -39.35 -43.22
C PRO A 384 -72.55 -37.98 -43.41
N LYS A 385 -73.21 -36.89 -42.98
CA LYS A 385 -72.68 -35.53 -43.06
C LYS A 385 -73.04 -34.75 -41.81
N ALA A 386 -72.07 -34.06 -41.20
CA ALA A 386 -72.33 -33.17 -40.08
C ALA A 386 -71.52 -31.88 -40.15
N LEU A 387 -72.14 -30.79 -39.71
CA LEU A 387 -71.47 -29.52 -39.44
C LEU A 387 -71.10 -29.48 -37.96
N VAL A 388 -69.81 -29.37 -37.70
CA VAL A 388 -69.20 -29.28 -36.39
C VAL A 388 -68.73 -27.85 -36.16
N ILE A 389 -69.09 -27.28 -35.03
CA ILE A 389 -68.69 -25.92 -34.63
C ILE A 389 -67.65 -26.06 -33.53
N VAL A 390 -66.48 -25.47 -33.75
CA VAL A 390 -65.40 -25.45 -32.75
C VAL A 390 -65.43 -24.09 -32.06
N ARG A 391 -65.50 -24.09 -30.73
CA ARG A 391 -65.41 -22.89 -29.91
C ARG A 391 -64.20 -22.97 -29.00
N ASN A 392 -63.61 -21.83 -28.67
CA ASN A 392 -62.63 -21.78 -27.60
C ASN A 392 -63.35 -22.10 -26.29
N ALA A 393 -62.76 -22.98 -25.48
CA ALA A 393 -63.25 -23.34 -24.15
C ALA A 393 -62.99 -22.21 -23.15
#